data_AF-A0A2H0D9P6-F1
#
_entry.id   AF-A0A2H0D9P6-F1
#
_cell.length_a   1.000
_cell.length_b   1.000
_cell.length_c   1.000
_cell.angle_alpha   90.00
_cell.angle_beta   90.00
_cell.angle_gamma   90.00
#
_symmetry.space_group_name_H-M   'P 1'
#
loop_
_entity.id
_entity.type
_entity.pdbx_description
1 polymer ?
#
loop_
_entity_poly.entity_id
_entity_poly.type
_entity_poly.pdbx_seq_one_letter_code
_entity_poly.pdbx_strand_id
1 'polypeptide(L)'
;MKFTLLHHTHQGMNSYSLSSFGIILTSILLASILVTSSVMATLYYSSPQPNQTNTQLSLNSMQLHIQQADDELLKAKKMTEIQLAELTKKIGQLQAEVLRINAVGKRLLTNSGLDTKEFDFDTSPSIGGPETAPAANHINFDLLQPLTDVQHSLESKKEQLGILESVLMNKEMDISSYISGRPIEAGWNSSVFG
;
A
#
# COMPACT_ATOMS: atom_id res chain seq x y z
N MET A 1 -12.41 -6.78 90.38
CA MET A 1 -11.55 -6.22 91.45
C MET A 1 -10.93 -4.94 90.94
N LYS A 2 -10.90 -3.86 91.73
CA LYS A 2 -10.35 -2.56 91.30
C LYS A 2 -8.99 -2.41 91.98
N PHE A 3 -7.90 -2.48 91.20
CA PHE A 3 -6.56 -2.28 91.73
C PHE A 3 -6.16 -0.83 91.48
N THR A 4 -6.00 -0.07 92.56
CA THR A 4 -5.56 1.32 92.50
C THR A 4 -4.09 1.35 92.82
N LEU A 5 -3.26 1.64 91.82
CA LEU A 5 -1.83 1.85 92.02
C LEU A 5 -1.63 3.34 92.35
N LEU A 6 -1.10 3.63 93.54
CA LEU A 6 -0.77 4.97 93.99
C LEU A 6 0.72 5.23 93.69
N HIS A 7 1.00 6.19 92.82
CA HIS A 7 2.37 6.60 92.49
C HIS A 7 2.60 8.03 93.00
N HIS A 8 3.57 8.22 93.88
CA HIS A 8 3.91 9.52 94.45
C HIS A 8 4.84 10.29 93.49
N THR A 9 4.40 11.47 93.03
CA THR A 9 5.26 12.42 92.31
C THR A 9 5.16 13.80 92.96
N HIS A 10 6.23 14.61 92.82
CA HIS A 10 6.47 15.84 93.60
C HIS A 10 5.51 17.01 93.29
N GLN A 11 4.46 16.80 92.49
CA GLN A 11 3.47 17.84 92.11
C GLN A 11 1.99 17.42 92.31
N GLY A 12 1.71 16.29 92.99
CA GLY A 12 0.35 15.90 93.33
C GLY A 12 0.08 14.39 93.19
N MET A 13 -0.99 13.92 93.82
CA MET A 13 -1.38 12.50 93.84
C MET A 13 -2.24 12.17 92.60
N ASN A 14 -1.63 11.59 91.57
CA ASN A 14 -2.36 11.02 90.44
C ASN A 14 -2.57 9.51 90.69
N SER A 15 -3.84 9.08 90.76
CA SER A 15 -4.19 7.67 90.92
C SER A 15 -4.77 7.13 89.61
N TYR A 16 -4.22 6.02 89.12
CA TYR A 16 -4.76 5.31 87.97
C TYR A 16 -5.50 4.09 88.49
N SER A 17 -6.83 4.10 88.39
CA SER A 17 -7.62 2.93 88.74
C SER A 17 -7.64 1.97 87.55
N LEU A 18 -6.85 0.91 87.59
CA LEU A 18 -6.96 -0.18 86.63
C LEU A 18 -8.15 -1.06 87.04
N SER A 19 -9.27 -0.87 86.34
CA SER A 19 -10.38 -1.83 86.37
C SER A 19 -9.93 -3.13 85.70
N SER A 20 -10.39 -4.30 86.18
CA SER A 20 -10.13 -5.60 85.52
C SER A 20 -10.49 -5.56 84.02
N PHE A 21 -11.44 -4.71 83.63
CA PHE A 21 -11.81 -4.48 82.23
C PHE A 21 -10.71 -3.77 81.41
N GLY A 22 -9.97 -2.84 82.02
CA GLY A 22 -8.86 -2.14 81.35
C GLY A 22 -7.70 -3.07 80.99
N ILE A 23 -7.42 -4.06 81.85
CA ILE A 23 -6.38 -5.08 81.60
C ILE A 23 -6.78 -6.01 80.45
N ILE A 24 -8.07 -6.36 80.37
CA ILE A 24 -8.61 -7.18 79.27
C ILE A 24 -8.49 -6.41 77.95
N LEU A 25 -8.80 -5.11 77.95
CA LEU A 25 -8.74 -4.27 76.74
C LEU A 25 -7.30 -4.08 76.22
N THR A 26 -6.33 -3.88 77.11
CA THR A 26 -4.91 -3.77 76.71
C THR A 26 -4.36 -5.09 76.19
N SER A 27 -4.77 -6.22 76.77
CA SER A 27 -4.39 -7.54 76.27
C SER A 27 -4.96 -7.83 74.88
N ILE A 28 -6.20 -7.44 74.61
CA ILE A 28 -6.83 -7.60 73.29
C ILE A 28 -6.10 -6.74 72.24
N LEU A 29 -5.74 -5.52 72.61
CA LEU A 29 -5.03 -4.60 71.72
C LEU A 29 -3.61 -5.11 71.40
N LEU A 30 -2.91 -5.70 72.36
CA LEU A 30 -1.59 -6.28 72.11
C LEU A 30 -1.69 -7.50 71.18
N ALA A 31 -2.72 -8.34 71.35
CA ALA A 31 -2.95 -9.51 70.51
C ALA A 31 -3.27 -9.13 69.06
N SER A 32 -4.06 -8.08 68.83
CA SER A 32 -4.40 -7.64 67.46
C SER A 32 -3.19 -7.11 66.69
N ILE A 33 -2.26 -6.45 67.36
CA ILE A 33 -1.00 -5.98 66.76
C ILE A 33 -0.13 -7.17 66.32
N LEU A 34 -0.06 -8.23 67.13
CA LEU A 34 0.72 -9.42 66.77
C LEU A 34 0.12 -10.16 65.57
N VAL A 35 -1.21 -10.29 65.52
CA VAL A 35 -1.90 -10.93 64.39
C VAL A 35 -1.71 -10.14 63.11
N THR A 36 -1.88 -8.81 63.15
CA THR A 36 -1.70 -7.94 61.98
C THR A 36 -0.26 -7.92 61.48
N SER A 37 0.72 -7.90 62.39
CA SER A 37 2.14 -8.01 62.03
C SER A 37 2.47 -9.36 61.36
N SER A 38 1.92 -10.47 61.87
CA SER A 38 2.11 -11.79 61.30
C SER A 38 1.52 -11.90 59.89
N VAL A 39 0.30 -11.41 59.68
CA VAL A 39 -0.34 -11.39 58.35
C VAL A 39 0.47 -10.52 57.39
N MET A 40 0.90 -9.33 57.80
CA MET A 40 1.72 -8.44 56.95
C MET A 40 3.06 -9.07 56.56
N ALA A 41 3.72 -9.76 57.50
CA ALA A 41 4.95 -10.50 57.23
C ALA A 41 4.71 -11.61 56.19
N THR A 42 3.62 -12.38 56.32
CA THR A 42 3.31 -13.44 55.34
C THR A 42 3.04 -12.88 53.93
N LEU A 43 2.37 -11.74 53.81
CA LEU A 43 2.13 -11.10 52.51
C LEU A 43 3.42 -10.53 51.91
N TYR A 44 4.32 -9.99 52.75
CA TYR A 44 5.62 -9.48 52.29
C TYR A 44 6.53 -10.61 51.79
N TYR A 45 6.60 -11.74 52.50
CA TYR A 45 7.40 -12.90 52.07
C TYR A 45 6.78 -13.67 50.89
N SER A 46 5.45 -13.67 50.75
CA SER A 46 4.76 -14.23 49.57
C SER A 46 4.73 -13.30 48.36
N SER A 47 5.26 -12.08 48.46
CA SER A 47 5.40 -11.20 47.30
C SER A 47 6.34 -11.88 46.29
N PRO A 48 5.88 -12.20 45.06
CA PRO A 48 6.71 -12.89 44.08
C PRO A 48 7.97 -12.07 43.82
N GLN A 49 9.14 -12.59 44.20
CA GLN A 49 10.39 -12.00 43.76
C GLN A 49 10.38 -11.99 42.22
N PRO A 50 10.78 -10.88 41.57
CA PRO A 50 10.94 -10.87 40.13
C PRO A 50 12.03 -11.89 39.79
N ASN A 51 11.62 -13.08 39.36
CA ASN A 51 12.53 -14.12 38.91
C ASN A 51 13.29 -13.55 37.71
N GLN A 52 14.56 -13.14 37.93
CA GLN A 52 15.42 -12.53 36.92
C GLN A 52 15.56 -13.42 35.67
N THR A 53 15.39 -14.74 35.84
CA THR A 53 15.31 -15.74 34.77
C THR A 53 14.08 -15.56 33.87
N ASN A 54 12.90 -15.29 34.44
CA ASN A 54 11.68 -15.07 33.65
C ASN A 54 11.75 -13.75 32.87
N THR A 55 12.37 -12.71 33.45
CA THR A 55 12.56 -11.43 32.78
C THR A 55 13.55 -11.57 31.60
N GLN A 56 14.68 -12.25 31.80
CA GLN A 56 15.67 -12.47 30.73
C GLN A 56 15.13 -13.34 29.59
N LEU A 57 14.37 -14.39 29.90
CA LEU A 57 13.71 -15.24 28.90
C LEU A 57 12.68 -14.47 28.08
N SER A 58 11.92 -13.56 28.73
CA SER A 58 10.94 -12.70 28.06
C SER A 58 11.60 -11.66 27.14
N LEU A 59 12.76 -11.14 27.54
CA LEU A 59 13.53 -10.20 26.70
C LEU A 59 14.15 -10.90 25.48
N ASN A 60 14.70 -12.10 25.67
CA ASN A 60 15.28 -12.88 24.57
C ASN A 60 14.21 -13.31 23.55
N SER A 61 13.03 -13.75 24.02
CA SER A 61 11.94 -14.12 23.11
C SER A 61 11.41 -12.90 22.36
N MET A 62 11.25 -11.76 23.03
CA MET A 62 10.85 -10.50 22.38
C MET A 62 11.86 -10.05 21.32
N GLN A 63 13.16 -10.16 21.61
CA GLN A 63 14.22 -9.81 20.65
C GLN A 63 14.19 -10.73 19.42
N LEU A 64 13.95 -12.03 19.63
CA LEU A 64 13.80 -13.00 18.55
C LEU A 64 12.58 -12.68 17.66
N HIS A 65 11.45 -12.28 18.26
CA HIS A 65 10.28 -11.86 17.49
C HIS A 65 10.52 -10.60 16.66
N ILE A 66 11.25 -9.61 17.19
CA ILE A 66 11.64 -8.42 16.44
C ILE A 66 12.52 -8.80 15.26
N GLN A 67 13.52 -9.66 15.48
CA GLN A 67 14.42 -10.10 14.42
C GLN A 67 13.70 -10.88 13.32
N GLN A 68 12.74 -11.73 13.69
CA GLN A 68 11.88 -12.43 12.72
C GLN A 68 11.01 -11.46 11.91
N ALA A 69 10.43 -10.45 12.56
CA ALA A 69 9.63 -9.43 11.89
C ALA A 69 10.47 -8.62 10.90
N ASP A 70 11.70 -8.27 11.27
CA ASP A 70 12.64 -7.56 10.38
C ASP A 70 13.03 -8.41 9.16
N ASP A 71 13.32 -9.70 9.36
CA ASP A 71 13.62 -10.63 8.28
C ASP A 71 12.44 -10.83 7.32
N GLU A 72 11.22 -10.91 7.84
CA GLU A 72 10.00 -11.01 7.04
C GLU A 72 9.77 -9.73 6.23
N LEU A 73 9.97 -8.56 6.84
CA LEU A 73 9.86 -7.27 6.17
C LEU A 73 10.91 -7.12 5.06
N LEU A 74 12.15 -7.57 5.30
CA LEU A 74 13.21 -7.55 4.28
C LEU A 74 12.87 -8.46 3.11
N LYS A 75 12.37 -9.68 3.38
CA LYS A 75 11.90 -10.61 2.34
C LYS A 75 10.74 -10.02 1.54
N ALA A 76 9.75 -9.42 2.21
CA ALA A 76 8.62 -8.77 1.55
C ALA A 76 9.08 -7.62 0.66
N LYS A 77 9.97 -6.75 1.15
CA LYS A 77 10.57 -5.66 0.35
C LYS A 77 11.27 -6.18 -0.89
N LYS A 78 12.13 -7.18 -0.75
CA LYS A 78 12.86 -7.78 -1.87
C LYS A 78 11.92 -8.41 -2.90
N MET A 79 10.85 -9.06 -2.46
CA MET A 79 9.86 -9.65 -3.36
C MET A 79 9.12 -8.56 -4.16
N THR A 80 8.75 -7.46 -3.50
CA THR A 80 8.16 -6.29 -4.16
C THR A 80 9.10 -5.65 -5.16
N GLU A 81 10.39 -5.49 -4.84
CA GLU A 81 11.40 -4.95 -5.77
C GLU A 81 11.54 -5.81 -7.04
N ILE A 82 11.51 -7.14 -6.90
CA ILE A 82 11.56 -8.07 -8.04
C ILE A 82 10.31 -7.91 -8.92
N GLN A 83 9.11 -7.85 -8.32
CA GLN A 83 7.86 -7.64 -9.06
C GLN A 83 7.84 -6.29 -9.77
N LEU A 84 8.36 -5.25 -9.11
CA LEU A 84 8.49 -3.92 -9.68
C LEU A 84 9.40 -3.92 -10.91
N ALA A 85 10.56 -4.58 -10.80
CA ALA A 85 11.51 -4.70 -11.90
C ALA A 85 10.90 -5.43 -13.12
N GLU A 86 10.08 -6.46 -12.88
CA GLU A 86 9.36 -7.16 -13.94
C GLU A 86 8.31 -6.28 -14.63
N LEU A 87 7.53 -5.51 -13.85
CA LEU A 87 6.58 -4.54 -14.40
C LEU A 87 7.29 -3.47 -15.24
N THR A 88 8.38 -2.90 -14.73
CA THR A 88 9.18 -1.90 -15.46
C THR A 88 9.70 -2.47 -16.78
N LYS A 89 10.20 -3.71 -16.78
CA LYS A 89 10.62 -4.40 -18.00
C LYS A 89 9.46 -4.51 -18.99
N LYS A 90 8.26 -4.86 -18.52
CA LYS A 90 7.07 -4.99 -19.39
C LYS A 90 6.60 -3.65 -19.94
N ILE A 91 6.66 -2.58 -19.15
CA ILE A 91 6.39 -1.21 -19.63
C ILE A 91 7.40 -0.84 -20.73
N GLY A 92 8.69 -1.08 -20.53
CA GLY A 92 9.71 -0.84 -21.56
C GLY A 92 9.49 -1.65 -22.84
N GLN A 93 9.05 -2.90 -22.72
CA GLN A 93 8.67 -3.73 -23.88
C GLN A 93 7.47 -3.14 -24.64
N LEU A 94 6.44 -2.66 -23.94
CA LEU A 94 5.29 -2.02 -24.57
C LEU A 94 5.69 -0.71 -25.28
N GLN A 95 6.55 0.10 -24.66
CA GLN A 95 7.08 1.32 -25.30
C GLN A 95 7.82 0.99 -26.61
N ALA A 96 8.66 -0.05 -26.61
CA ALA A 96 9.36 -0.49 -27.81
C ALA A 96 8.39 -0.96 -28.92
N GLU A 97 7.32 -1.66 -28.54
CA GLU A 97 6.30 -2.12 -29.49
C GLU A 97 5.52 -0.95 -30.10
N VAL A 98 5.18 0.07 -29.29
CA VAL A 98 4.55 1.31 -29.80
C VAL A 98 5.46 2.01 -30.81
N LEU A 99 6.76 2.13 -30.51
CA LEU A 99 7.73 2.71 -31.45
C LEU A 99 7.81 1.91 -32.76
N ARG A 100 7.75 0.59 -32.68
CA ARG A 100 7.72 -0.30 -33.85
C ARG A 100 6.46 -0.08 -34.68
N ILE A 101 5.29 0.04 -34.05
CA ILE A 101 4.02 0.35 -34.71
C ILE A 101 4.11 1.71 -35.42
N ASN A 102 4.64 2.74 -34.77
CA ASN A 102 4.83 4.06 -35.38
C ASN A 102 5.72 3.99 -36.62
N ALA A 103 6.82 3.24 -36.55
CA ALA A 103 7.73 3.04 -37.69
C ALA A 103 7.02 2.34 -38.87
N VAL A 104 6.19 1.33 -38.59
CA VAL A 104 5.37 0.67 -39.61
C VAL A 104 4.36 1.64 -40.22
N GLY A 105 3.65 2.41 -39.40
CA GLY A 105 2.68 3.43 -39.85
C GLY A 105 3.31 4.45 -40.81
N LYS A 106 4.47 5.00 -40.46
CA LYS A 106 5.21 5.93 -41.33
C LYS A 106 5.63 5.30 -42.66
N ARG A 107 6.10 4.05 -42.63
CA ARG A 107 6.48 3.32 -43.84
C ARG A 107 5.29 3.09 -44.76
N LEU A 108 4.12 2.77 -44.20
CA LEU A 108 2.88 2.63 -44.95
C LEU A 108 2.47 3.96 -45.59
N LEU A 109 2.55 5.07 -44.84
CA LEU A 109 2.21 6.41 -45.32
C LEU A 109 3.12 6.86 -46.48
N THR A 110 4.43 6.60 -46.36
CA THR A 110 5.41 6.91 -47.41
C THR A 110 5.15 6.13 -48.69
N ASN A 111 4.77 4.86 -48.57
CA ASN A 111 4.52 3.99 -49.72
C ASN A 111 3.16 4.25 -50.39
N SER A 112 2.18 4.78 -49.65
CA SER A 112 0.82 5.02 -50.16
C SER A 112 0.64 6.39 -50.83
N GLY A 113 1.60 7.29 -50.67
CA GLY A 113 1.55 8.65 -51.22
C GLY A 113 0.54 9.56 -50.53
N LEU A 114 0.11 9.22 -49.31
CA LEU A 114 -0.78 10.04 -48.48
C LEU A 114 0.01 11.17 -47.80
N ASP A 115 -0.64 12.32 -47.56
CA ASP A 115 0.02 13.48 -46.93
C ASP A 115 0.35 13.20 -45.45
N THR A 116 1.63 13.35 -45.11
CA THR A 116 2.17 13.33 -43.75
C THR A 116 1.53 14.34 -42.79
N LYS A 117 0.86 15.39 -43.30
CA LYS A 117 0.17 16.38 -42.46
C LYS A 117 -1.14 15.87 -41.86
N GLU A 118 -1.77 14.85 -42.46
CA GLU A 118 -3.05 14.31 -41.98
C GLU A 118 -2.85 13.16 -40.97
N PHE A 119 -1.69 12.49 -41.02
CA PHE A 119 -1.37 11.34 -40.17
C PHE A 119 -0.01 11.50 -39.52
N ASP A 120 0.00 11.89 -38.24
CA ASP A 120 1.21 12.06 -37.45
C ASP A 120 1.37 10.95 -36.40
N PHE A 121 2.43 10.15 -36.57
CA PHE A 121 2.79 9.06 -35.66
C PHE A 121 3.83 9.48 -34.59
N ASP A 122 4.39 10.69 -34.67
CA ASP A 122 5.40 11.22 -33.74
C ASP A 122 4.81 12.07 -32.61
N THR A 123 3.60 12.58 -32.77
CA THR A 123 2.96 13.37 -31.72
C THR A 123 2.48 12.51 -30.55
N SER A 124 2.73 13.04 -29.35
CA SER A 124 2.17 12.50 -28.11
C SER A 124 0.64 12.57 -28.18
N PRO A 125 -0.08 11.51 -27.77
CA PRO A 125 -1.54 11.52 -27.76
C PRO A 125 -2.07 12.69 -26.92
N SER A 126 -3.15 13.32 -27.39
CA SER A 126 -3.87 14.32 -26.61
C SER A 126 -4.62 13.65 -25.47
N ILE A 127 -4.32 14.04 -24.23
CA ILE A 127 -5.09 13.64 -23.05
C ILE A 127 -6.31 14.57 -22.97
N GLY A 128 -7.51 14.02 -23.17
CA GLY A 128 -8.76 14.79 -23.12
C GLY A 128 -9.37 14.81 -21.73
N GLY A 129 -9.83 15.99 -21.29
CA GLY A 129 -10.70 16.15 -20.11
C GLY A 129 -10.16 17.15 -19.06
N PRO A 130 -11.03 17.76 -18.23
CA PRO A 130 -10.59 18.69 -17.19
C PRO A 130 -9.75 17.98 -16.12
N GLU A 131 -8.47 18.34 -16.09
CA GLU A 131 -7.47 18.02 -15.05
C GLU A 131 -7.85 18.65 -13.70
N THR A 132 -8.84 18.10 -12.99
CA THR A 132 -9.05 18.39 -11.57
C THR A 132 -9.54 17.13 -10.85
N ALA A 133 -8.66 16.13 -10.74
CA ALA A 133 -8.81 15.17 -9.65
C ALA A 133 -8.39 15.88 -8.35
N PRO A 134 -9.27 16.02 -7.33
CA PRO A 134 -8.84 16.52 -6.04
C PRO A 134 -7.74 15.61 -5.51
N ALA A 135 -6.74 16.19 -4.86
CA ALA A 135 -5.58 15.52 -4.29
C ALA A 135 -5.98 14.38 -3.34
N ALA A 136 -6.36 13.24 -3.90
CA ALA A 136 -6.29 11.96 -3.22
C ALA A 136 -4.81 11.69 -3.03
N ASN A 137 -4.42 11.31 -1.82
CA ASN A 137 -3.08 10.86 -1.47
C ASN A 137 -2.54 9.95 -2.59
N HIS A 138 -1.78 10.54 -3.51
CA HIS A 138 -1.12 9.80 -4.55
C HIS A 138 -0.06 8.99 -3.83
N ILE A 139 -0.34 7.70 -3.67
CA ILE A 139 0.73 6.73 -3.54
C ILE A 139 1.48 6.87 -4.85
N ASN A 140 2.51 7.72 -4.86
CA ASN A 140 3.39 7.98 -5.99
C ASN A 140 4.14 6.70 -6.28
N PHE A 141 3.46 5.76 -6.91
CA PHE A 141 4.10 4.66 -7.57
C PHE A 141 4.53 5.22 -8.91
N ASP A 142 5.81 5.59 -9.00
CA ASP A 142 6.47 6.20 -10.16
C ASP A 142 6.20 5.44 -11.48
N LEU A 143 5.77 4.17 -11.40
CA LEU A 143 5.40 3.35 -12.56
C LEU A 143 3.97 3.54 -13.09
N LEU A 144 3.05 4.14 -12.33
CA LEU A 144 1.66 4.33 -12.78
C LEU A 144 1.55 5.37 -13.89
N GLN A 145 2.36 6.42 -13.84
CA GLN A 145 2.38 7.44 -14.91
C GLN A 145 2.89 6.87 -16.25
N PRO A 146 4.08 6.25 -16.32
CA PRO A 146 4.57 5.64 -17.56
C PRO A 146 3.62 4.60 -18.15
N LEU A 147 2.89 3.84 -17.31
CA LEU A 147 1.90 2.88 -17.78
C LEU A 147 0.70 3.58 -18.43
N THR A 148 0.18 4.62 -17.79
CA THR A 148 -0.96 5.40 -18.28
C THR A 148 -0.62 6.07 -19.62
N ASP A 149 0.59 6.62 -19.74
CA ASP A 149 1.09 7.22 -20.99
C ASP A 149 1.15 6.20 -22.14
N VAL A 150 1.67 5.00 -21.86
CA VAL A 150 1.74 3.91 -22.84
C VAL A 150 0.35 3.47 -23.27
N GLN A 151 -0.61 3.37 -22.35
CA GLN A 151 -1.99 3.00 -22.66
C GLN A 151 -2.66 4.03 -23.59
N HIS A 152 -2.51 5.32 -23.29
CA HIS A 152 -3.04 6.39 -24.13
C HIS A 152 -2.39 6.42 -25.52
N SER A 153 -1.07 6.20 -25.59
CA SER A 153 -0.36 6.16 -26.86
C SER A 153 -0.83 4.99 -27.72
N LEU A 154 -0.93 3.79 -27.14
CA LEU A 154 -1.41 2.60 -27.84
C LEU A 154 -2.81 2.78 -28.43
N GLU A 155 -3.75 3.33 -27.65
CA GLU A 155 -5.13 3.50 -28.11
C GLU A 155 -5.22 4.52 -29.26
N SER A 156 -4.53 5.66 -29.14
CA SER A 156 -4.45 6.64 -30.22
C SER A 156 -3.84 6.05 -31.51
N LYS A 157 -2.80 5.22 -31.40
CA LYS A 157 -2.18 4.58 -32.57
C LYS A 157 -3.07 3.52 -33.22
N LYS A 158 -3.89 2.80 -32.45
CA LYS A 158 -4.89 1.88 -32.99
C LYS A 158 -5.96 2.61 -33.79
N GLU A 159 -6.46 3.74 -33.28
CA GLU A 159 -7.44 4.58 -33.98
C GLU A 159 -6.87 5.11 -35.31
N GLN A 160 -5.65 5.68 -35.27
CA GLN A 160 -4.97 6.17 -36.47
C GLN A 160 -4.76 5.05 -37.51
N LEU A 161 -4.39 3.84 -37.09
CA LEU A 161 -4.25 2.69 -37.99
C LEU A 161 -5.58 2.25 -38.60
N GLY A 162 -6.67 2.23 -37.83
CA GLY A 162 -7.99 1.86 -38.34
C GLY A 162 -8.49 2.86 -39.40
N ILE A 163 -8.27 4.15 -39.19
CA ILE A 163 -8.60 5.19 -40.19
C ILE A 163 -7.73 5.00 -41.45
N LEU A 164 -6.42 4.79 -41.27
CA LEU A 164 -5.50 4.57 -42.39
C LEU A 164 -5.89 3.34 -43.22
N GLU A 165 -6.25 2.23 -42.56
CA GLU A 165 -6.73 1.01 -43.22
C GLU A 165 -7.97 1.29 -44.08
N SER A 166 -8.95 2.01 -43.54
CA SER A 166 -10.16 2.39 -44.28
C SER A 166 -9.85 3.26 -45.51
N VAL A 167 -8.93 4.21 -45.39
CA VAL A 167 -8.52 5.10 -46.49
C VAL A 167 -7.79 4.32 -47.59
N LEU A 168 -6.87 3.44 -47.20
CA LEU A 168 -6.12 2.61 -48.15
C LEU A 168 -7.04 1.64 -48.89
N MET A 169 -8.00 1.04 -48.19
CA MET A 169 -8.97 0.13 -48.80
C MET A 169 -9.87 0.87 -49.80
N ASN A 170 -10.31 2.09 -49.49
CA ASN A 170 -11.07 2.90 -50.45
C ASN A 170 -10.23 3.26 -51.69
N LYS A 171 -8.96 3.65 -51.50
CA LYS A 171 -8.04 3.98 -52.60
C LYS A 171 -7.81 2.79 -53.54
N GLU A 172 -7.65 1.58 -53.00
CA GLU A 172 -7.48 0.37 -53.81
C GLU A 172 -8.77 0.03 -54.59
N MET A 173 -9.95 0.30 -54.01
CA MET A 173 -11.24 0.16 -54.70
C MET A 173 -11.40 1.20 -55.84
N ASP A 174 -10.94 2.43 -55.63
CA ASP A 174 -10.94 3.49 -56.66
C ASP A 174 -9.97 3.14 -57.82
N ILE A 175 -8.77 2.63 -57.52
CA ILE A 175 -7.79 2.21 -58.54
C ILE A 175 -8.30 0.99 -59.31
N SER A 176 -8.90 -0.01 -58.65
CA SER A 176 -9.44 -1.21 -59.29
C SER A 176 -10.76 -0.96 -60.05
N SER A 177 -11.51 0.09 -59.69
CA SER A 177 -12.70 0.54 -60.44
C SER A 177 -12.37 1.46 -61.62
N TYR A 178 -11.10 1.89 -61.78
CA TYR A 178 -10.62 2.63 -62.96
C TYR A 178 -10.56 1.70 -64.18
N ILE A 179 -11.71 1.42 -64.77
CA ILE A 179 -11.84 0.77 -66.08
C ILE A 179 -11.25 1.73 -67.11
N SER A 180 -10.11 1.36 -67.70
CA SER A 180 -9.47 2.08 -68.81
C SER A 180 -10.34 1.96 -70.07
N GLY A 181 -11.49 2.63 -70.09
CA GLY A 181 -12.37 2.73 -71.24
C GLY A 181 -12.18 4.08 -71.91
N ARG A 182 -11.46 4.10 -73.04
CA ARG A 182 -11.44 5.26 -73.94
C ARG A 182 -12.88 5.42 -74.48
N PRO A 183 -13.55 6.58 -74.34
CA PRO A 183 -14.87 6.74 -74.92
C PRO A 183 -14.73 6.59 -76.44
N ILE A 184 -15.37 5.57 -77.00
CA ILE A 184 -15.48 5.43 -78.45
C ILE A 184 -16.52 6.45 -78.92
N GLU A 185 -16.08 7.55 -79.54
CA GLU A 185 -17.00 8.59 -80.00
C GLU A 185 -17.83 8.18 -81.24
N ALA A 186 -17.43 7.14 -81.98
CA ALA A 186 -18.29 6.39 -82.89
C ALA A 186 -17.52 5.18 -83.44
N GLY A 187 -18.11 3.99 -83.34
CA GLY A 187 -17.57 2.78 -83.95
C GLY A 187 -18.69 1.78 -84.18
N TRP A 188 -18.97 1.47 -85.44
CA TRP A 188 -19.93 0.44 -85.80
C TRP A 188 -19.38 -0.91 -85.38
N ASN A 189 -20.09 -1.62 -84.51
CA ASN A 189 -19.83 -3.02 -84.21
C ASN A 189 -20.48 -3.86 -85.31
N SER A 190 -19.75 -4.17 -86.38
CA SER A 190 -20.18 -5.21 -87.31
C SER A 190 -19.95 -6.57 -86.65
N SER A 191 -21.03 -7.28 -86.38
CA SER A 191 -21.04 -8.68 -85.95
C SER A 191 -20.22 -9.56 -86.91
N VAL A 192 -19.57 -10.60 -86.39
CA VAL A 192 -18.91 -11.66 -87.20
C VAL A 192 -19.95 -12.57 -87.87
N PHE A 193 -21.23 -12.35 -87.61
CA PHE A 193 -22.36 -12.90 -88.35
C PHE A 193 -23.22 -11.72 -88.82
N GLY A 194 -22.97 -11.23 -90.04
CA GLY A 194 -23.85 -10.36 -90.85
C GLY A 194 -24.72 -9.35 -90.12
#